data_AF-A0A553KPA0-F1
#
_entry.id   AF-A0A553KPA0-F1
#
_cell.length_a   1.000
_cell.length_b   1.000
_cell.length_c   1.000
_cell.angle_alpha   90.00
_cell.angle_beta   90.00
_cell.angle_gamma   90.00
#
_symmetry.space_group_name_H-M   'P 1'
#
loop_
_entity.id
_entity.type
_entity.pdbx_description
1 polymer ?
#
loop_
_entity_poly.entity_id
_entity_poly.type
_entity_poly.pdbx_seq_one_letter_code
_entity_poly.pdbx_strand_id
1 'polypeptide(L)'
;MKWKFYPTNFYWWVNKGADLPLYMADEHHPLFAKITVDDAKWHYHGVYLPPAHAEPILVNELGEAIIYADRESYPGNLYLTTLDPDYHLGQGFIPKVEHFLDAYLEWVEEDMRSNG
;
A
#
# COMPACT_ATOMS: atom_id res chain seq x y z
N MET A 1 -5.45 -3.20 15.37
CA MET A 1 -5.33 -3.62 13.95
C MET A 1 -6.17 -4.86 13.69
N LYS A 2 -7.02 -4.85 12.64
CA LYS A 2 -7.74 -6.03 12.14
C LYS A 2 -7.25 -6.33 10.73
N TRP A 3 -6.99 -7.59 10.43
CA TRP A 3 -6.56 -8.08 9.13
C TRP A 3 -7.52 -9.15 8.63
N LYS A 4 -7.81 -9.13 7.34
CA LYS A 4 -8.70 -10.09 6.67
C LYS A 4 -7.91 -10.80 5.57
N PHE A 5 -7.94 -12.13 5.63
CA PHE A 5 -7.27 -12.96 4.64
C PHE A 5 -7.94 -12.88 3.27
N TYR A 6 -7.11 -12.72 2.24
CA TYR A 6 -7.41 -13.07 0.87
C TYR A 6 -6.26 -13.93 0.33
N PRO A 7 -6.54 -14.97 -0.48
CA PRO A 7 -5.49 -15.75 -1.11
C PRO A 7 -4.59 -14.86 -1.98
N THR A 8 -3.27 -14.95 -1.79
CA THR A 8 -2.30 -14.21 -2.59
C THR A 8 -2.30 -14.72 -4.03
N ASN A 9 -2.62 -13.86 -4.99
CA ASN A 9 -2.58 -14.18 -6.40
C ASN A 9 -1.27 -13.71 -7.04
N PHE A 10 -0.29 -14.61 -7.11
CA PHE A 10 1.05 -14.34 -7.66
C PHE A 10 1.11 -14.30 -9.20
N TYR A 11 -0.01 -14.40 -9.90
CA TYR A 11 -0.02 -14.58 -11.36
C TYR A 11 -1.28 -13.99 -11.99
N TRP A 12 -1.85 -12.95 -11.39
CA TRP A 12 -3.08 -12.30 -11.89
C TRP A 12 -2.90 -11.81 -13.33
N TRP A 13 -1.70 -11.40 -13.72
CA TRP A 13 -1.38 -10.87 -15.05
C TRP A 13 -1.28 -11.94 -16.15
N VAL A 14 -1.28 -13.24 -15.82
CA VAL A 14 -1.09 -14.32 -16.81
C VAL A 14 -2.26 -14.39 -17.79
N ASN A 15 -3.47 -14.09 -17.32
CA ASN A 15 -4.67 -14.13 -18.16
C ASN A 15 -4.87 -12.80 -18.88
N LYS A 16 -5.06 -12.84 -20.21
CA LYS A 16 -5.31 -11.64 -21.00
C LYS A 16 -6.54 -10.89 -20.50
N GLY A 17 -6.38 -9.60 -20.19
CA GLY A 17 -7.45 -8.74 -19.70
C GLY A 17 -7.76 -8.90 -18.21
N ALA A 18 -6.99 -9.70 -17.47
CA ALA A 18 -7.04 -9.68 -16.02
C ALA A 18 -6.47 -8.37 -15.48
N ASP A 19 -6.99 -7.94 -14.34
CA ASP A 19 -6.56 -6.75 -13.62
C ASP A 19 -6.44 -7.10 -12.14
N LEU A 20 -5.60 -6.35 -11.44
CA LEU A 20 -5.62 -6.26 -10.00
C LEU A 20 -6.24 -4.91 -9.62
N PRO A 21 -7.53 -4.88 -9.24
CA PRO A 21 -8.24 -3.63 -8.99
C PRO A 21 -7.76 -3.01 -7.68
N LEU A 22 -6.94 -1.96 -7.81
CA LEU A 22 -6.46 -1.11 -6.73
C LEU A 22 -6.82 0.33 -7.05
N TYR A 23 -7.13 1.11 -6.00
CA TYR A 23 -7.61 2.48 -6.14
C TYR A 23 -7.00 3.36 -5.05
N MET A 24 -6.78 4.62 -5.39
CA MET A 24 -6.45 5.67 -4.42
C MET A 24 -7.69 5.90 -3.55
N ALA A 25 -7.52 5.87 -2.22
CA ALA A 25 -8.60 6.24 -1.30
C ALA A 25 -8.89 7.74 -1.38
N ASP A 26 -7.85 8.54 -1.59
CA ASP A 26 -7.90 9.96 -1.94
C ASP A 26 -6.90 10.23 -3.07
N GLU A 27 -7.38 10.79 -4.18
CA GLU A 27 -6.57 11.13 -5.36
C GLU A 27 -5.55 12.24 -5.08
N HIS A 28 -5.75 13.02 -4.02
CA HIS A 28 -4.85 14.11 -3.60
C HIS A 28 -3.85 13.69 -2.52
N HIS A 29 -3.86 12.42 -2.09
CA HIS A 29 -2.97 11.97 -1.02
C HIS A 29 -1.49 12.11 -1.45
N PRO A 30 -0.59 12.66 -0.60
CA PRO A 30 0.78 13.01 -0.98
C PRO A 30 1.62 11.86 -1.59
N LEU A 31 1.36 10.61 -1.19
CA LEU A 31 2.00 9.44 -1.80
C LEU A 31 1.81 9.38 -3.32
N PHE A 32 0.64 9.77 -3.84
CA PHE A 32 0.32 9.70 -5.26
C PHE A 32 0.89 10.86 -6.09
N ALA A 33 1.57 11.82 -5.45
CA ALA A 33 2.47 12.74 -6.15
C ALA A 33 3.83 12.08 -6.49
N LYS A 34 4.16 10.94 -5.86
CA LYS A 34 5.44 10.23 -6.00
C LYS A 34 5.32 8.91 -6.75
N ILE A 35 4.19 8.22 -6.63
CA ILE A 35 3.90 6.94 -7.31
C ILE A 35 2.54 6.97 -8.02
N THR A 36 2.38 6.11 -9.01
CA THR A 36 1.08 5.76 -9.58
C THR A 36 0.49 4.53 -8.88
N VAL A 37 -0.80 4.25 -9.11
CA VAL A 37 -1.39 2.98 -8.67
C VAL A 37 -0.69 1.78 -9.33
N ASP A 38 -0.21 1.90 -10.58
CA ASP A 38 0.49 0.80 -11.24
C ASP A 38 1.77 0.42 -10.52
N ASP A 39 2.48 1.38 -9.93
CA ASP A 39 3.67 1.12 -9.12
C ASP A 39 3.37 0.25 -7.90
N ALA A 40 2.10 0.11 -7.48
CA ALA A 40 1.65 -0.79 -6.42
C ALA A 40 0.94 -2.06 -6.93
N LYS A 41 0.73 -2.22 -8.25
CA LYS A 41 0.06 -3.39 -8.85
C LYS A 41 1.01 -4.58 -9.02
N TRP A 42 1.23 -5.34 -7.95
CA TRP A 42 1.77 -6.72 -7.98
C TRP A 42 0.85 -7.66 -7.18
N HIS A 43 1.27 -8.42 -6.16
CA HIS A 43 0.36 -9.15 -5.27
C HIS A 43 0.34 -8.54 -3.87
N TYR A 44 -0.75 -8.76 -3.12
CA TYR A 44 -0.85 -8.34 -1.72
C TYR A 44 -1.27 -9.50 -0.83
N HIS A 45 -0.95 -9.42 0.46
CA HIS A 45 -1.19 -10.49 1.45
C HIS A 45 -2.39 -10.14 2.33
N GLY A 46 -3.60 -10.34 1.80
CA GLY A 46 -4.83 -9.91 2.45
C GLY A 46 -4.97 -8.39 2.53
N VAL A 47 -5.91 -7.93 3.37
CA VAL A 47 -6.24 -6.51 3.52
C VAL A 47 -6.33 -6.13 5.00
N TYR A 48 -6.14 -4.85 5.28
CA TYR A 48 -6.40 -4.26 6.58
C TYR A 48 -7.83 -3.72 6.66
N LEU A 49 -8.41 -3.86 7.86
CA LEU A 49 -9.65 -3.21 8.26
C LEU A 49 -9.30 -2.18 9.35
N PRO A 50 -8.83 -0.98 8.94
CA PRO A 50 -8.33 0.02 9.88
C PRO A 50 -9.45 0.54 10.80
N PRO A 51 -9.12 1.09 11.99
CA PRO A 51 -10.10 1.82 12.80
C PRO A 51 -10.58 3.08 12.05
N ALA A 52 -11.73 3.63 12.44
CA ALA A 52 -12.39 4.72 11.71
C ALA A 52 -11.58 6.01 11.63
N HIS A 53 -10.66 6.25 12.57
CA HIS A 53 -9.78 7.42 12.60
C HIS A 53 -8.50 7.24 11.79
N ALA A 54 -8.15 6.01 11.40
CA ALA A 54 -6.98 5.76 10.58
C ALA A 54 -7.29 6.09 9.12
N GLU A 55 -6.26 6.46 8.37
CA GLU A 55 -6.34 6.95 7.00
C GLU A 55 -6.03 5.81 6.02
N PRO A 56 -7.02 5.27 5.28
CA PRO A 56 -6.76 4.41 4.14
C PRO A 56 -6.13 5.22 3.02
N ILE A 57 -5.15 4.66 2.31
CA ILE A 57 -4.38 5.35 1.27
C ILE A 57 -4.56 4.64 -0.08
N LEU A 58 -4.32 3.33 -0.11
CA LEU A 58 -4.55 2.47 -1.26
C LEU A 58 -5.54 1.37 -0.86
N VAL A 59 -6.58 1.18 -1.65
CA VAL A 59 -7.68 0.24 -1.34
C VAL A 59 -7.97 -0.69 -2.51
N ASN A 60 -8.57 -1.84 -2.21
CA ASN A 60 -9.15 -2.71 -3.24
C ASN A 60 -10.53 -2.20 -3.70
N GLU A 61 -11.20 -2.93 -4.60
CA GLU A 61 -12.53 -2.63 -5.13
C GLU A 61 -13.66 -2.57 -4.09
N LEU A 62 -13.41 -3.08 -2.88
CA LEU A 62 -14.34 -3.06 -1.76
C LEU A 62 -14.05 -1.93 -0.77
N GLY A 63 -13.02 -1.10 -1.03
CA GLY A 63 -12.57 -0.06 -0.11
C GLY A 63 -11.76 -0.59 1.07
N GLU A 64 -11.29 -1.84 1.03
CA GLU A 64 -10.46 -2.44 2.08
C GLU A 64 -9.00 -2.07 1.86
N ALA A 65 -8.29 -1.72 2.94
CA ALA A 65 -6.99 -1.07 2.84
C ALA A 65 -5.88 -2.06 2.49
N ILE A 66 -5.11 -1.71 1.46
CA ILE A 66 -3.81 -2.28 1.13
C ILE A 66 -2.71 -1.48 1.81
N ILE A 67 -2.82 -0.15 1.80
CA ILE A 67 -1.93 0.78 2.51
C ILE A 67 -2.79 1.67 3.41
N TYR A 68 -2.38 1.88 4.66
CA TYR A 68 -3.00 2.85 5.55
C TYR A 68 -2.02 3.43 6.57
N ALA A 69 -2.35 4.60 7.12
CA ALA A 69 -1.63 5.23 8.21
C ALA A 69 -2.52 5.37 9.46
N ASP A 70 -1.95 5.17 10.64
CA ASP A 70 -2.60 5.38 11.94
C ASP A 70 -1.69 6.22 12.83
N ARG A 71 -2.14 7.45 13.11
CA ARG A 71 -1.39 8.46 13.87
C ARG A 71 -2.00 8.72 15.24
N GLU A 72 -3.04 7.98 15.63
CA GLU A 72 -3.81 8.26 16.86
C GLU A 72 -3.88 7.05 17.81
N SER A 73 -3.81 5.82 17.31
CA SER A 73 -3.96 4.63 18.17
C SER A 73 -2.79 4.41 19.14
N TYR A 74 -1.62 4.99 18.87
CA TYR A 74 -0.38 4.73 19.59
C TYR A 74 0.43 6.04 19.79
N PRO A 75 1.38 6.09 20.74
CA PRO A 75 2.28 7.25 20.91
C PRO A 75 3.21 7.54 19.71
N GLY A 76 3.19 6.70 18.68
CA GLY A 76 3.92 6.92 17.44
C GLY A 76 3.07 6.50 16.24
N ASN A 77 3.49 6.95 15.07
CA ASN A 77 2.76 6.71 13.83
C ASN A 77 3.00 5.29 13.31
N LEU A 78 1.95 4.66 12.79
CA LEU A 78 2.02 3.40 12.06
C LEU A 78 1.75 3.65 10.58
N TYR A 79 2.63 3.13 9.73
CA TYR A 79 2.49 3.12 8.27
C TYR A 79 2.52 1.68 7.80
N LEU A 80 1.41 1.18 7.29
CA LEU A 80 1.19 -0.25 7.08
C LEU A 80 0.83 -0.53 5.64
N THR A 81 1.41 -1.60 5.10
CA THR A 81 1.11 -2.10 3.76
C THR A 81 1.04 -3.63 3.76
N THR A 82 0.10 -4.21 3.02
CA THR A 82 0.07 -5.66 2.74
C THR A 82 0.84 -6.03 1.47
N LEU A 83 1.47 -5.04 0.84
CA LEU A 83 2.53 -5.25 -0.15
C LEU A 83 3.81 -5.62 0.62
N ASP A 84 4.61 -6.54 0.07
CA ASP A 84 5.86 -7.07 0.64
C ASP A 84 7.10 -6.51 -0.08
N PRO A 85 7.30 -5.18 -0.15
CA PRO A 85 8.29 -4.56 -1.03
C PRO A 85 9.74 -4.88 -0.64
N ASP A 86 10.04 -5.07 0.65
CA ASP A 86 11.37 -5.44 1.14
C ASP A 86 11.79 -6.84 0.64
N TYR A 87 10.86 -7.79 0.66
CA TYR A 87 11.07 -9.13 0.14
C TYR A 87 11.34 -9.10 -1.37
N HIS A 88 10.53 -8.37 -2.14
CA HIS A 88 10.70 -8.30 -3.61
C HIS A 88 11.89 -7.47 -4.04
N LEU A 89 12.28 -6.46 -3.28
CA LEU A 89 13.51 -5.71 -3.52
C LEU A 89 14.72 -6.65 -3.39
N GLY A 90 14.74 -7.49 -2.34
CA GLY A 90 15.81 -8.46 -2.13
C GLY A 90 15.89 -9.55 -3.22
N GLN A 91 14.78 -9.85 -3.89
CA GLN A 91 14.74 -10.82 -4.99
C GLN A 91 15.06 -10.23 -6.36
N GLY A 92 14.73 -8.96 -6.59
CA GLY A 92 15.04 -8.26 -7.84
C GLY A 92 14.18 -8.65 -9.05
N PHE A 93 13.04 -9.32 -8.86
CA PHE A 93 12.18 -9.79 -9.97
C PHE A 93 11.06 -8.82 -10.36
N ILE A 94 10.76 -7.81 -9.53
CA ILE A 94 9.71 -6.82 -9.80
C ILE A 94 10.37 -5.46 -10.01
N PRO A 95 10.52 -4.98 -11.27
CA PRO A 95 11.28 -3.76 -11.57
C PRO A 95 10.77 -2.48 -10.89
N LYS A 96 9.47 -2.42 -10.59
CA LYS A 96 8.84 -1.25 -9.95
C LYS A 96 8.97 -1.19 -8.43
N VAL A 97 9.44 -2.27 -7.78
CA VAL A 97 9.49 -2.34 -6.30
C VAL A 97 10.51 -1.37 -5.72
N GLU A 98 11.66 -1.17 -6.37
CA GLU A 98 12.66 -0.21 -5.92
C GLU A 98 12.08 1.21 -5.90
N HIS A 99 11.50 1.65 -7.02
CA HIS A 99 10.84 2.96 -7.11
C HIS A 99 9.70 3.11 -6.09
N PHE A 100 8.83 2.10 -5.95
CA PHE A 100 7.76 2.12 -4.98
C PHE A 100 8.28 2.26 -3.54
N LEU A 101 9.29 1.46 -3.17
CA LEU A 101 9.80 1.46 -1.79
C LEU A 101 10.48 2.79 -1.46
N ASP A 102 11.30 3.32 -2.37
CA ASP A 102 11.93 4.63 -2.19
C ASP A 102 10.89 5.73 -2.00
N ALA A 103 9.90 5.80 -2.89
CA ALA A 103 8.86 6.82 -2.82
C ALA A 103 7.93 6.65 -1.60
N TYR A 104 7.64 5.41 -1.20
CA TYR A 104 6.87 5.12 0.01
C TYR A 104 7.61 5.57 1.27
N LEU A 105 8.92 5.26 1.38
CA LEU A 105 9.73 5.68 2.51
C LEU A 105 9.95 7.20 2.55
N GLU A 106 10.12 7.84 1.39
CA GLU A 106 10.18 9.30 1.27
C GLU A 106 8.89 9.95 1.78
N TRP A 107 7.73 9.44 1.38
CA TRP A 107 6.44 9.92 1.89
C TRP A 107 6.30 9.69 3.41
N VAL A 108 6.68 8.52 3.93
CA VAL A 108 6.65 8.25 5.37
C VAL A 108 7.49 9.27 6.14
N GLU A 109 8.70 9.59 5.66
CA GLU A 109 9.56 10.59 6.28
C GLU A 109 8.93 11.99 6.29
N GLU A 110 8.36 12.43 5.15
CA GLU A 110 7.68 13.72 5.03
C GLU A 110 6.46 13.82 5.96
N ASP A 111 5.69 12.74 6.04
CA ASP A 111 4.51 12.66 6.88
C ASP A 111 4.87 12.72 8.37
N MET A 112 5.91 11.98 8.78
CA MET A 112 6.43 12.02 10.16
C MET A 112 6.91 13.41 10.56
N ARG A 113 7.50 14.19 9.64
CA ARG A 113 7.92 15.56 9.91
C ARG A 113 6.74 16.53 10.05
N SER A 114 5.63 16.25 9.37
CA SER A 114 4.44 17.10 9.35
C SER A 114 3.49 16.80 10.51
N ASN A 115 3.52 15.57 11.03
CA ASN A 115 2.62 15.04 12.05
C ASN A 115 3.35 14.52 13.30
N GLY A 116 4.60 14.94 13.54
CA GLY A 116 5.46 14.51 14.64
C GLY A 116 5.73 15.58 15.70
#